data_AF-A0AAU9MCM8-F1
#
_entry.id   AF-A0AAU9MCM8-F1
#
_cell.length_a   1.000
_cell.length_b   1.000
_cell.length_c   1.000
_cell.angle_alpha   90.00
_cell.angle_beta   90.00
_cell.angle_gamma   90.00
#
_symmetry.space_group_name_H-M   'P 1'
#
loop_
_entity.id
_entity.type
_entity.pdbx_description
1 polymer ?
#
loop_
_entity_poly.entity_id
_entity_poly.type
_entity_poly.pdbx_seq_one_letter_code
_entity_poly.pdbx_strand_id
1 'polypeptide(L)'
;MSYNNEANNWNPTRSEISKISVMILVTRCEYILKKFLTNEKELGEKAFPAARISEIAFVLQEMARVVLHPKTASVLPLHPLLKGGLSEENPGQRAHLLVLFSPLCELVKSRNSRVRDLVQALLRLVSTELGLDKICLTN
;
A
#
# COMPACT_ATOMS: atom_id res chain seq x y z
N MET A 1 24.06 -11.25 -25.69
CA MET A 1 22.83 -11.88 -25.16
C MET A 1 23.23 -12.91 -24.12
N SER A 2 22.97 -12.64 -22.85
CA SER A 2 22.91 -13.66 -21.80
C SER A 2 21.91 -13.16 -20.78
N TYR A 3 20.67 -13.65 -20.86
CA TYR A 3 19.61 -13.31 -19.93
C TYR A 3 19.81 -14.13 -18.66
N ASN A 4 19.87 -13.40 -17.53
CA ASN A 4 20.02 -13.90 -16.16
C ASN A 4 19.13 -15.12 -15.86
N ASN A 5 19.75 -16.24 -15.51
CA ASN A 5 19.08 -17.42 -14.94
C ASN A 5 19.12 -17.43 -13.40
N GLU A 6 19.07 -16.26 -12.76
CA GLU A 6 19.02 -16.13 -11.30
C GLU A 6 17.61 -15.81 -10.77
N ALA A 7 16.65 -15.57 -11.66
CA ALA A 7 15.24 -15.35 -11.29
C ALA A 7 14.50 -16.66 -10.90
N ASN A 8 15.12 -17.83 -11.07
CA ASN A 8 14.43 -19.11 -11.02
C ASN A 8 14.51 -19.87 -9.68
N ASN A 9 15.08 -19.27 -8.62
CA ASN A 9 15.11 -19.90 -7.29
C ASN A 9 14.27 -19.15 -6.24
N TRP A 10 13.07 -18.71 -6.62
CA TRP A 10 12.09 -18.31 -5.61
C TRP A 10 11.56 -19.56 -4.91
N ASN A 11 12.14 -19.86 -3.74
CA ASN A 11 11.80 -21.02 -2.93
C ASN A 11 10.26 -21.20 -2.82
N PRO A 12 9.69 -22.33 -3.25
CA PRO A 12 8.25 -22.59 -3.21
C PRO A 12 7.64 -22.38 -1.82
N THR A 13 8.32 -22.82 -0.76
CA THR A 13 7.91 -22.61 0.63
C THR A 13 7.88 -21.13 0.98
N ARG A 14 8.90 -20.35 0.57
CA ARG A 14 8.91 -18.89 0.77
C ARG A 14 7.75 -18.22 0.06
N SER A 15 7.39 -18.70 -1.14
CA SER A 15 6.23 -18.20 -1.89
C SER A 15 4.91 -18.45 -1.17
N GLU A 16 4.75 -19.61 -0.55
CA GLU A 16 3.50 -19.95 0.10
C GLU A 16 3.36 -19.20 1.42
N ILE A 17 4.45 -19.11 2.19
CA ILE A 17 4.51 -18.27 3.38
C ILE A 17 4.19 -16.82 3.03
N SER A 18 4.78 -16.26 1.96
CA SER A 18 4.54 -14.86 1.61
C SER A 18 3.09 -14.56 1.23
N LYS A 19 2.40 -15.48 0.55
CA LYS A 19 0.96 -15.35 0.24
C LYS A 19 0.10 -15.32 1.51
N ILE A 20 0.41 -16.16 2.49
CA ILE A 20 -0.32 -16.18 3.77
C ILE A 20 -0.01 -14.90 4.56
N SER A 21 1.28 -14.56 4.67
CA SER A 21 1.73 -13.40 5.44
C SER A 21 1.21 -12.07 4.87
N VAL A 22 1.15 -11.90 3.55
CA VAL A 22 0.67 -10.63 2.96
C VAL A 22 -0.79 -10.36 3.30
N MET A 23 -1.63 -11.39 3.32
CA MET A 23 -3.05 -11.25 3.69
C MET A 23 -3.20 -10.79 5.14
N ILE A 24 -2.44 -11.39 6.06
CA ILE A 24 -2.42 -10.99 7.47
C ILE A 24 -1.91 -9.55 7.61
N LEU A 25 -0.82 -9.21 6.91
CA LEU A 25 -0.21 -7.89 6.98
C LEU A 25 -1.17 -6.80 6.50
N VAL A 26 -1.80 -6.99 5.34
CA VAL A 26 -2.74 -6.02 4.76
C VAL A 26 -3.94 -5.82 5.68
N THR A 27 -4.54 -6.89 6.20
CA THR A 27 -5.66 -6.80 7.17
C THR A 27 -5.25 -6.05 8.44
N ARG A 28 -4.04 -6.30 8.95
CA ARG A 28 -3.52 -5.57 10.12
C ARG A 28 -3.28 -4.10 9.83
N CYS A 29 -2.70 -3.77 8.67
CA CYS A 29 -2.53 -2.39 8.22
C CYS A 29 -3.89 -1.69 8.14
N GLU A 30 -4.89 -2.29 7.50
CA GLU A 30 -6.24 -1.74 7.43
C GLU A 30 -6.81 -1.41 8.81
N TYR A 31 -6.71 -2.37 9.75
CA TYR A 31 -7.17 -2.16 11.12
C TYR A 31 -6.43 -1.01 11.82
N ILE A 32 -5.10 -0.96 11.71
CA ILE A 32 -4.28 0.10 12.32
C ILE A 32 -4.68 1.48 11.79
N LEU A 33 -4.83 1.61 10.46
CA LEU A 33 -5.18 2.88 9.80
C LEU A 33 -6.59 3.33 10.20
N LYS A 34 -7.57 2.44 10.18
CA LYS A 34 -8.95 2.75 10.62
C LYS A 34 -8.99 3.13 12.10
N LYS A 35 -8.31 2.35 12.97
CA LYS A 35 -8.29 2.62 14.41
C LYS A 35 -7.60 3.93 14.74
N PHE A 36 -6.56 4.31 13.99
CA PHE A 36 -5.95 5.63 14.12
C PHE A 36 -6.95 6.76 13.88
N LEU A 37 -7.71 6.72 12.78
CA LEU A 37 -8.74 7.73 12.48
C LEU A 37 -9.87 7.76 13.50
N THR A 38 -10.35 6.59 13.93
CA THR A 38 -11.36 6.50 14.99
C THR A 38 -10.85 7.18 16.27
N ASN A 39 -9.63 6.85 16.70
CA ASN A 39 -9.03 7.47 17.87
C ASN A 39 -8.81 8.98 17.67
N GLU A 40 -8.45 9.42 16.46
CA GLU A 40 -8.25 10.84 16.17
C GLU A 40 -9.53 11.63 16.35
N LYS A 41 -10.65 11.06 15.89
CA LYS A 41 -11.98 11.63 16.02
C LYS A 41 -12.46 11.66 17.47
N GLU A 42 -12.29 10.57 18.19
CA GLU A 42 -12.66 10.45 19.62
C GLU A 42 -11.89 11.41 20.51
N LEU A 43 -10.63 11.68 20.16
CA LEU A 43 -9.75 12.55 20.92
C LEU A 43 -10.16 14.03 20.85
N GLY A 44 -11.01 14.42 19.87
CA GLY A 44 -11.38 15.82 19.63
C GLY A 44 -10.14 16.68 19.44
N GLU A 45 -10.15 17.96 19.81
CA GLU A 45 -9.02 18.90 19.61
C GLU A 45 -7.70 18.55 20.36
N LYS A 46 -7.67 17.48 21.15
CA LYS A 46 -6.43 17.05 21.81
C LYS A 46 -5.47 16.43 20.80
N ALA A 47 -4.18 16.73 20.96
CA ALA A 47 -3.13 16.16 20.14
C ALA A 47 -2.89 14.68 20.49
N PHE A 48 -2.57 13.87 19.49
CA PHE A 48 -2.05 12.53 19.73
C PHE A 48 -0.71 12.55 20.47
N PRO A 49 -0.40 11.53 21.28
CA PRO A 49 0.96 11.28 21.71
C PRO A 49 1.91 11.18 20.51
N ALA A 50 3.07 11.83 20.58
CA ALA A 50 4.05 11.85 19.49
C ALA A 50 4.51 10.43 19.05
N ALA A 51 4.57 9.49 20.00
CA ALA A 51 4.84 8.08 19.73
C ALA A 51 3.81 7.49 18.76
N ARG A 52 2.52 7.77 18.95
CA ARG A 52 1.45 7.26 18.09
C ARG A 52 1.54 7.80 16.67
N ILE A 53 1.88 9.08 16.51
CA ILE A 53 2.13 9.66 15.18
C ILE A 53 3.34 8.98 14.52
N SER A 54 4.38 8.68 15.28
CA SER A 54 5.60 8.04 14.77
C SER A 54 5.33 6.60 14.33
N GLU A 55 4.52 5.85 15.07
CA GLU A 55 4.07 4.50 14.68
C GLU A 55 3.32 4.51 13.35
N ILE A 56 2.36 5.43 13.18
CA ILE A 56 1.57 5.52 11.95
C ILE A 56 2.43 5.98 10.79
N ALA A 57 3.30 6.96 11.01
CA ALA A 57 4.25 7.39 10.01
C ALA A 57 5.16 6.23 9.57
N PHE A 58 5.64 5.41 10.50
CA PHE A 58 6.44 4.23 10.19
C PHE A 58 5.66 3.23 9.32
N VAL A 59 4.41 2.91 9.68
CA VAL A 59 3.56 2.00 8.87
C VAL A 59 3.37 2.54 7.45
N LEU A 60 3.05 3.82 7.29
CA LEU A 60 2.84 4.44 5.98
C LEU A 60 4.13 4.46 5.14
N GLN A 61 5.28 4.73 5.76
CA GLN A 61 6.58 4.69 5.10
C GLN A 61 6.93 3.27 4.63
N GLU A 62 6.71 2.26 5.45
CA GLU A 62 6.98 0.86 5.07
C GLU A 62 6.02 0.40 3.97
N MET A 63 4.75 0.82 3.99
CA MET A 63 3.82 0.57 2.88
C MET A 63 4.33 1.15 1.54
N ALA A 64 5.01 2.30 1.57
CA ALA A 64 5.62 2.92 0.40
C ALA A 64 6.90 2.19 -0.06
N ARG A 65 7.57 1.44 0.81
CA ARG A 65 8.80 0.70 0.47
C ARG A 65 8.54 -0.72 0.00
N VAL A 66 7.49 -1.36 0.51
CA VAL A 66 7.16 -2.74 0.18
C VAL A 66 6.82 -2.86 -1.31
N VAL A 67 7.52 -3.79 -1.96
CA VAL A 67 7.30 -4.25 -3.33
C VAL A 67 7.06 -5.75 -3.24
N LEU A 68 5.90 -6.21 -3.67
CA LEU A 68 5.49 -7.60 -3.59
C LEU A 68 6.00 -8.37 -4.80
N HIS A 69 6.46 -9.59 -4.55
CA HIS A 69 6.68 -10.55 -5.62
C HIS A 69 5.33 -10.84 -6.33
N PRO A 70 5.28 -11.00 -7.67
CA PRO A 70 4.02 -11.19 -8.41
C PRO A 70 3.15 -12.34 -7.87
N LYS A 71 3.76 -13.49 -7.51
CA LYS A 71 3.07 -14.63 -6.88
C LYS A 71 2.42 -14.32 -5.52
N THR A 72 2.93 -13.32 -4.81
CA THR A 72 2.38 -12.85 -3.54
C THR A 72 1.27 -11.82 -3.80
N ALA A 73 1.49 -10.90 -4.74
CA ALA A 73 0.48 -9.92 -5.12
C ALA A 73 -0.79 -10.58 -5.70
N SER A 74 -0.66 -11.70 -6.40
CA SER A 74 -1.77 -12.37 -7.08
C SER A 74 -2.88 -12.87 -6.14
N VAL A 75 -2.59 -13.09 -4.85
CA VAL A 75 -3.59 -13.53 -3.86
C VAL A 75 -4.33 -12.37 -3.19
N LEU A 76 -3.92 -11.12 -3.45
CA LEU A 76 -4.60 -9.97 -2.88
C LEU A 76 -6.03 -9.84 -3.44
N PRO A 77 -7.00 -9.44 -2.59
CA PRO A 77 -8.41 -9.39 -2.94
C PRO A 77 -8.77 -8.14 -3.75
N LEU A 78 -8.12 -7.96 -4.91
CA LEU A 78 -8.44 -6.87 -5.82
C LEU A 78 -9.70 -7.17 -6.64
N HIS A 79 -10.53 -6.16 -6.81
CA HIS A 79 -11.67 -6.22 -7.72
C HIS A 79 -11.18 -6.54 -9.15
N PRO A 80 -11.86 -7.43 -9.92
CA PRO A 80 -11.40 -7.85 -11.25
C PRO A 80 -11.12 -6.68 -12.20
N LEU A 81 -11.94 -5.63 -12.17
CA LEU A 81 -11.74 -4.42 -12.98
C LEU A 81 -10.43 -3.68 -12.66
N LEU A 82 -9.94 -3.77 -11.43
CA LEU A 82 -8.65 -3.18 -11.05
C LEU A 82 -7.48 -4.05 -11.49
N LYS A 83 -7.65 -5.37 -11.56
CA LYS A 83 -6.59 -6.29 -12.03
C LYS A 83 -6.24 -6.05 -13.50
N GLY A 84 -7.22 -5.72 -14.33
CA GLY A 84 -7.02 -5.39 -15.74
C GLY A 84 -6.46 -3.98 -15.99
N GLY A 85 -6.43 -3.12 -14.97
CA GLY A 85 -5.93 -1.74 -15.08
C GLY A 85 -4.55 -1.52 -14.45
N LEU A 86 -3.86 -2.58 -14.04
CA LEU A 86 -2.50 -2.49 -13.51
C LEU A 86 -1.51 -2.22 -14.64
N SER A 87 -0.50 -1.38 -14.40
CA SER A 87 0.54 -1.07 -15.38
C SER A 87 1.31 -2.34 -15.80
N GLU A 88 1.45 -2.54 -17.11
CA GLU A 88 2.21 -3.65 -17.72
C GLU A 88 3.70 -3.62 -17.34
N GLU A 89 4.25 -2.45 -17.00
CA GLU A 89 5.66 -2.28 -16.60
C GLU A 89 5.95 -2.80 -15.19
N ASN A 90 4.95 -2.77 -14.29
CA ASN A 90 5.06 -3.21 -12.90
C ASN A 90 3.74 -3.87 -12.46
N PRO A 91 3.42 -5.08 -12.95
CA PRO A 91 2.09 -5.65 -12.78
C PRO A 91 1.82 -6.01 -11.31
N GLY A 92 1.15 -5.10 -10.59
CA GLY A 92 0.60 -5.34 -9.26
C GLY A 92 1.62 -5.47 -8.13
N GLN A 93 2.87 -5.02 -8.32
CA GLN A 93 3.88 -5.13 -7.26
C GLN A 93 3.52 -4.28 -6.02
N ARG A 94 2.68 -3.25 -6.18
CA ARG A 94 2.14 -2.43 -5.08
C ARG A 94 0.62 -2.58 -4.93
N ALA A 95 0.07 -3.70 -5.38
CA ALA A 95 -1.35 -4.04 -5.27
C ALA A 95 -1.91 -3.92 -3.84
N HIS A 96 -1.08 -4.04 -2.79
CA HIS A 96 -1.51 -3.82 -1.40
C HIS A 96 -2.04 -2.40 -1.16
N LEU A 97 -1.52 -1.40 -1.87
CA LEU A 97 -2.00 -0.02 -1.77
C LEU A 97 -3.41 0.14 -2.34
N LEU A 98 -3.76 -0.63 -3.37
CA LEU A 98 -5.11 -0.65 -3.94
C LEU A 98 -6.11 -1.33 -3.00
N VAL A 99 -5.71 -2.41 -2.33
CA VAL A 99 -6.54 -3.04 -1.28
C VAL A 99 -6.79 -2.05 -0.14
N LEU A 100 -5.78 -1.28 0.23
CA LEU A 100 -5.83 -0.28 1.30
C LEU A 100 -6.28 1.10 0.82
N PHE A 101 -6.80 1.23 -0.40
CA PHE A 101 -7.11 2.53 -0.98
C PHE A 101 -8.17 3.29 -0.18
N SER A 102 -9.24 2.62 0.24
CA SER A 102 -10.31 3.22 1.04
C SER A 102 -9.79 3.83 2.35
N PRO A 103 -9.09 3.08 3.25
CA PRO A 103 -8.56 3.68 4.47
C PRO A 103 -7.47 4.75 4.21
N LEU A 104 -6.71 4.65 3.11
CA LEU A 104 -5.75 5.69 2.73
C LEU A 104 -6.45 7.01 2.35
N CYS A 105 -7.54 6.95 1.57
CA CYS A 105 -8.33 8.13 1.22
C CYS A 105 -8.94 8.79 2.46
N GLU A 106 -9.38 8.00 3.42
CA GLU A 106 -9.91 8.54 4.68
C GLU A 106 -8.84 9.27 5.50
N LEU A 107 -7.58 8.82 5.46
CA LEU A 107 -6.46 9.44 6.16
C LEU A 107 -6.04 10.80 5.61
N VAL A 108 -6.48 11.17 4.40
CA VAL A 108 -6.31 12.54 3.88
C VAL A 108 -6.95 13.57 4.81
N LYS A 109 -7.98 13.17 5.56
CA LYS A 109 -8.68 14.01 6.54
C LYS A 109 -7.99 14.06 7.90
N SER A 110 -6.85 13.39 8.08
CA SER A 110 -6.13 13.42 9.36
C SER A 110 -5.68 14.83 9.70
N ARG A 111 -5.69 15.20 10.99
CA ARG A 111 -5.28 16.54 11.42
C ARG A 111 -3.76 16.69 11.49
N ASN A 112 -3.03 15.58 11.54
CA ASN A 112 -1.57 15.59 11.50
C ASN A 112 -1.03 15.76 10.06
N SER A 113 -0.28 16.83 9.81
CA SER A 113 0.29 17.12 8.48
C SER A 113 1.24 16.03 7.97
N ARG A 114 2.13 15.52 8.82
CA ARG A 114 3.08 14.46 8.44
C ARG A 114 2.36 13.20 7.97
N VAL A 115 1.23 12.83 8.60
CA VAL A 115 0.39 11.71 8.16
C VAL A 115 -0.19 12.01 6.77
N ARG A 116 -0.75 13.20 6.57
CA ARG A 116 -1.31 13.61 5.26
C ARG A 116 -0.26 13.59 4.15
N ASP A 117 0.96 14.07 4.41
CA ASP A 117 2.05 14.11 3.43
C ASP A 117 2.45 12.69 2.98
N LEU A 118 2.55 11.76 3.93
CA LEU A 118 2.84 10.36 3.65
C LEU A 118 1.70 9.68 2.88
N VAL A 119 0.45 9.96 3.23
CA VAL A 119 -0.72 9.46 2.51
C VAL A 119 -0.72 9.98 1.08
N GLN A 120 -0.41 11.27 0.87
CA GLN A 120 -0.31 11.84 -0.48
C GLN A 120 0.77 11.13 -1.31
N ALA A 121 1.92 10.80 -0.71
CA ALA A 121 2.96 10.02 -1.38
C ALA A 121 2.46 8.61 -1.77
N LEU A 122 1.71 7.94 -0.90
CA LEU A 122 1.11 6.63 -1.20
C LEU A 122 0.05 6.73 -2.31
N LEU A 123 -0.78 7.77 -2.33
CA LEU A 123 -1.77 7.97 -3.38
C LEU A 123 -1.13 8.24 -4.74
N ARG A 124 0.01 8.93 -4.78
CA ARG A 124 0.81 9.07 -6.03
C ARG A 124 1.34 7.73 -6.52
N LEU A 125 1.77 6.85 -5.61
CA LEU A 125 2.17 5.48 -5.97
C LEU A 125 0.99 4.67 -6.51
N VAL A 126 -0.22 4.84 -5.95
CA VAL A 126 -1.44 4.24 -6.49
C VAL A 126 -1.72 4.74 -7.92
N SER A 127 -1.60 6.05 -8.17
CA SER A 127 -1.75 6.60 -9.53
C SER A 127 -0.74 6.00 -10.51
N THR A 128 0.51 5.81 -10.08
CA THR A 128 1.57 5.20 -10.90
C THR A 128 1.27 3.72 -11.18
N GLU A 129 0.81 2.98 -10.17
CA GLU A 129 0.44 1.56 -10.29
C GLU A 129 -0.70 1.35 -11.30
N LEU A 130 -1.62 2.32 -11.37
CA LEU A 130 -2.75 2.35 -12.31
C LEU A 130 -2.40 3.00 -13.66
N GLY A 131 -1.16 3.46 -13.87
CA GLY A 131 -0.73 4.16 -15.09
C GLY A 131 -1.41 5.51 -15.35
N LEU A 132 -1.99 6.14 -14.32
CA LEU A 132 -2.73 7.41 -14.45
C LEU A 132 -1.80 8.62 -14.61
N ASP A 133 -0.53 8.49 -14.19
CA ASP A 133 0.50 9.50 -14.39
C ASP A 133 0.77 9.78 -15.88
N LYS A 134 0.62 8.76 -16.73
CA LYS A 134 0.78 8.87 -18.19
C LYS A 134 -0.36 9.63 -18.88
N ILE A 135 -1.56 9.63 -18.29
CA ILE A 135 -2.76 10.29 -18.84
C ILE A 135 -2.67 11.82 -18.70
N CYS A 136 -1.99 12.32 -17.67
CA CYS A 136 -1.79 13.76 -17.47
C CYS A 136 -0.78 14.40 -18.43
N LEU A 137 0.02 13.61 -19.16
CA LEU A 137 1.03 14.09 -20.11
C LEU A 137 0.52 14.19 -21.56
N THR A 138 -0.72 13.79 -21.81
CA THR A 138 -1.33 13.77 -23.15
C THR A 138 -2.30 14.93 -23.44
N ASN A 139 -2.23 16.03 -22.67
CA ASN A 139 -2.98 17.27 -22.94
C ASN A 139 -2.05 18.42 -23.28
#